data_AF-G3NFV0-F1
#
_entry.id   AF-G3NFV0-F1
#
_cell.length_a   1.000
_cell.length_b   1.000
_cell.length_c   1.000
_cell.angle_alpha   90.00
_cell.angle_beta   90.00
_cell.angle_gamma   90.00
#
_symmetry.space_group_name_H-M   'P 1'
#
loop_
_entity.id
_entity.type
_entity.pdbx_description
1 polymer ?
#
loop_
_entity_poly.entity_id
_entity_poly.type
_entity_poly.pdbx_seq_one_letter_code
_entity_poly.pdbx_strand_id
1 'polypeptide(L)'
;MITDSLSPPVSSERLEEREKHWNDLEQHFGANDRFDPPACSKPPPKSGLEKSIETAIAEGDIAKAEEMSDRLATRELAVKIAQAADCRDFVRRKQEEDALRAAQKRKNQTAWVAGSRLRGDGKPKATWASCDKAEFIKRRIRFTCFHC
;
A
#
# COMPACT_ATOMS: atom_id res chain seq x y z
N MET A 1 -49.26 -44.89 35.63
CA MET A 1 -49.91 -44.57 34.34
C MET A 1 -48.97 -43.64 33.61
N ILE A 2 -48.21 -44.19 32.66
CA ILE A 2 -47.21 -43.44 31.87
C ILE A 2 -47.93 -42.95 30.63
N THR A 3 -48.08 -41.63 30.49
CA THR A 3 -48.58 -41.02 29.25
C THR A 3 -47.39 -40.84 28.31
N ASP A 4 -47.18 -41.82 27.44
CA ASP A 4 -46.29 -41.72 26.29
C ASP A 4 -46.91 -40.71 25.30
N SER A 5 -46.30 -39.53 25.23
CA SER A 5 -46.75 -38.43 24.37
C SER A 5 -46.25 -38.70 22.94
N LEU A 6 -47.13 -39.28 22.12
CA LEU A 6 -46.86 -39.65 20.74
C LEU A 6 -46.59 -38.40 19.88
N SER A 7 -45.32 -38.19 19.52
CA SER A 7 -44.92 -37.30 18.43
C SER A 7 -45.48 -37.83 17.10
N PRO A 8 -46.00 -36.99 16.20
CA PRO A 8 -46.56 -37.47 14.93
C PRO A 8 -45.46 -38.13 14.08
N PRO A 9 -45.79 -39.20 13.32
CA PRO A 9 -44.84 -39.84 12.43
C PRO A 9 -44.43 -38.84 11.33
N VAL A 10 -43.14 -38.57 11.22
CA VAL A 10 -42.60 -37.83 10.07
C VAL A 10 -42.84 -38.73 8.84
N SER A 11 -43.72 -38.31 7.93
CA SER A 11 -44.02 -39.04 6.71
C SER A 11 -42.75 -39.25 5.89
N SER A 12 -42.57 -40.44 5.30
CA SER A 12 -41.41 -40.82 4.47
C SER A 12 -41.05 -39.75 3.44
N GLU A 13 -42.08 -39.12 2.85
CA GLU A 13 -41.96 -38.05 1.87
C GLU A 13 -41.21 -36.81 2.41
N ARG A 14 -41.41 -36.43 3.68
CA ARG A 14 -40.66 -35.32 4.31
C ARG A 14 -39.19 -35.65 4.53
N LEU A 15 -38.87 -36.93 4.73
CA LEU A 15 -37.48 -37.36 4.88
C LEU A 15 -36.78 -37.32 3.51
N GLU A 16 -37.46 -37.76 2.46
CA GLU A 16 -36.97 -37.73 1.07
C GLU A 16 -36.79 -36.30 0.54
N GLU A 17 -37.72 -35.39 0.82
CA GLU A 17 -37.58 -33.96 0.48
C GLU A 17 -36.40 -33.32 1.20
N ARG A 18 -36.22 -33.65 2.48
CA ARG A 18 -35.08 -33.18 3.27
C ARG A 18 -33.76 -33.71 2.72
N GLU A 19 -33.72 -34.98 2.29
CA GLU A 19 -32.53 -35.60 1.71
C GLU A 19 -32.16 -35.02 0.34
N LYS A 20 -33.16 -34.70 -0.50
CA LYS A 20 -32.96 -33.97 -1.75
C LYS A 20 -32.43 -32.56 -1.50
N HIS A 21 -32.99 -31.86 -0.50
CA HIS A 21 -32.52 -30.53 -0.10
C HIS A 21 -31.08 -30.55 0.43
N TRP A 22 -30.70 -31.56 1.21
CA TRP A 22 -29.32 -31.72 1.67
C TRP A 22 -28.35 -32.01 0.52
N ASN A 23 -28.71 -32.86 -0.45
CA ASN A 23 -27.89 -33.14 -1.63
C ASN A 23 -27.70 -31.92 -2.54
N ASP A 24 -28.70 -31.04 -2.64
CA ASP A 24 -28.61 -29.79 -3.41
C ASP A 24 -27.61 -28.81 -2.75
N LEU A 25 -27.70 -28.67 -1.42
CA LEU A 25 -26.76 -27.86 -0.64
C LEU A 25 -25.32 -28.40 -0.68
N GLU A 26 -25.16 -29.72 -0.74
CA GLU A 26 -23.83 -30.35 -0.74
C GLU A 26 -22.98 -29.96 -1.94
N GLN A 27 -23.61 -29.69 -3.08
CA GLN A 27 -22.95 -29.17 -4.29
C GLN A 27 -22.32 -27.78 -4.10
N HIS A 28 -22.75 -27.05 -3.06
CA HIS A 28 -22.22 -25.73 -2.74
C HIS A 28 -21.16 -25.74 -1.63
N PHE A 29 -20.96 -26.87 -0.94
CA PHE A 29 -19.82 -27.01 -0.03
C PHE A 29 -18.52 -27.07 -0.84
N GLY A 30 -17.49 -26.34 -0.41
CA GLY A 30 -16.20 -26.21 -1.11
C GLY A 30 -16.13 -25.05 -2.12
N ALA A 31 -17.24 -24.36 -2.45
CA ALA A 31 -17.18 -23.13 -3.24
C ALA A 31 -16.36 -22.02 -2.55
N ASN A 32 -16.28 -22.08 -1.21
CA ASN A 32 -15.49 -21.17 -0.38
C ASN A 32 -14.04 -21.61 -0.16
N ASP A 33 -13.63 -22.84 -0.51
CA ASP A 33 -12.24 -23.31 -0.35
C ASP A 33 -11.28 -22.53 -1.28
N ARG A 34 -11.81 -21.78 -2.24
CA ARG A 34 -11.05 -20.82 -3.05
C ARG A 34 -10.52 -19.63 -2.24
N PHE A 35 -11.12 -19.34 -1.08
CA PHE A 35 -10.64 -18.31 -0.15
C PHE A 35 -9.54 -18.82 0.77
N ASP A 36 -9.26 -20.13 0.76
CA ASP A 36 -8.09 -20.64 1.45
C ASP A 36 -6.82 -20.17 0.72
N PRO A 37 -5.85 -19.59 1.45
CA PRO A 37 -4.62 -19.13 0.85
C PRO A 37 -3.93 -20.30 0.12
N PRO A 38 -3.41 -20.09 -1.11
CA PRO A 38 -2.67 -21.12 -1.83
C PRO A 38 -1.51 -21.64 -0.97
N ALA A 39 -1.16 -22.92 -1.11
CA ALA A 39 -0.22 -23.64 -0.24
C ALA A 39 1.20 -23.04 -0.11
N CYS A 40 1.52 -21.97 -0.83
CA CYS A 40 2.73 -21.16 -0.69
C CYS A 40 2.63 -20.05 0.37
N SER A 41 1.41 -19.72 0.84
CA SER A 41 1.13 -18.82 1.97
C SER A 41 1.08 -19.60 3.28
N LYS A 42 1.94 -20.61 3.44
CA LYS A 42 2.11 -21.23 4.75
C LYS A 42 2.71 -20.16 5.66
N PRO A 43 2.12 -19.90 6.84
CA PRO A 43 2.73 -18.99 7.79
C PRO A 43 4.16 -19.48 8.09
N PRO A 44 5.08 -18.56 8.41
CA PRO A 44 6.42 -18.92 8.82
C PRO A 44 6.37 -20.05 9.86
N PRO A 45 7.24 -21.08 9.73
CA PRO A 45 7.25 -22.18 10.69
C PRO A 45 7.45 -21.61 12.09
N LYS A 46 6.68 -22.13 13.05
CA LYS A 46 6.69 -21.66 14.45
C LYS A 46 8.13 -21.54 14.96
N SER A 47 8.44 -20.43 15.61
CA SER A 47 9.76 -20.19 16.17
C SER A 47 10.08 -21.20 17.29
N GLY A 48 11.36 -21.42 17.57
CA GLY A 48 11.76 -22.34 18.65
C GLY A 48 11.20 -21.94 20.01
N LEU A 49 11.00 -20.64 20.25
CA LEU A 49 10.43 -20.11 21.49
C LEU A 49 8.92 -20.40 21.57
N GLU A 50 8.18 -20.24 20.47
CA GLU A 50 6.74 -20.60 20.39
C GLU A 50 6.51 -22.08 20.70
N LYS A 51 7.33 -22.98 20.14
CA LYS A 51 7.23 -24.42 20.43
C LYS A 51 7.48 -24.74 21.90
N SER A 52 8.41 -24.03 22.53
CA SER A 52 8.71 -24.20 23.95
C SER A 52 7.62 -23.65 24.87
N ILE A 53 6.89 -22.60 24.45
CA ILE A 53 5.69 -22.10 25.13
C ILE A 53 4.58 -23.16 25.08
N GLU A 54 4.33 -23.74 23.90
CA GLU A 54 3.33 -24.80 23.72
C GLU A 54 3.63 -26.04 24.59
N THR A 55 4.91 -26.37 24.74
CA THR A 55 5.36 -27.49 25.58
C THR A 55 5.13 -27.18 27.07
N ALA A 56 5.46 -25.97 27.54
CA ALA A 56 5.22 -25.56 28.92
C ALA A 56 3.72 -25.53 29.27
N ILE A 57 2.86 -25.11 28.34
CA ILE A 57 1.40 -25.16 28.50
C ILE A 57 0.92 -26.62 28.60
N ALA A 58 1.43 -27.52 27.75
CA ALA A 58 1.07 -28.93 27.78
C ALA A 58 1.53 -29.63 29.09
N GLU A 59 2.66 -29.20 29.65
CA GLU A 59 3.17 -29.65 30.95
C GLU A 59 2.44 -29.03 32.15
N GLY A 60 1.61 -27.99 31.93
CA GLY A 60 0.88 -27.27 32.98
C GLY A 60 1.71 -26.25 33.76
N ASP A 61 2.93 -25.94 33.31
CA ASP A 61 3.80 -24.92 33.92
C ASP A 61 3.46 -23.53 33.35
N ILE A 62 2.39 -22.95 33.91
CA ILE A 62 1.86 -21.66 33.45
C ILE A 62 2.84 -20.51 33.70
N ALA A 63 3.57 -20.52 34.81
CA ALA A 63 4.51 -19.46 35.17
C ALA A 63 5.65 -19.37 34.15
N LYS A 64 6.18 -20.54 33.74
CA LYS A 64 7.22 -20.62 32.71
C LYS A 64 6.71 -20.24 31.32
N ALA A 65 5.47 -20.61 30.99
CA ALA A 65 4.84 -20.20 29.73
C ALA A 65 4.66 -18.68 29.66
N GLU A 66 4.23 -18.05 30.75
CA GLU A 66 4.07 -16.60 30.89
C GLU A 66 5.40 -15.87 30.70
N GLU A 67 6.46 -16.28 31.41
CA GLU A 67 7.79 -15.67 31.27
C GLU A 67 8.30 -15.76 29.82
N MET A 68 8.12 -16.91 29.16
CA MET A 68 8.56 -17.08 27.78
C MET A 68 7.71 -16.28 26.79
N SER A 69 6.43 -16.07 27.09
CA SER A 69 5.55 -15.18 26.33
C SER A 69 6.00 -13.72 26.43
N ASP A 70 6.29 -13.21 27.62
CA ASP A 70 6.75 -11.84 27.84
C ASP A 70 8.09 -11.57 27.12
N ARG A 71 8.98 -12.56 27.15
CA ARG A 71 10.25 -12.52 26.42
C ARG A 71 10.05 -12.49 24.91
N LEU A 72 9.07 -13.23 24.38
CA LEU A 72 8.72 -13.19 22.96
C LEU A 72 8.13 -11.83 22.58
N ALA A 73 7.16 -11.34 23.36
CA ALA A 73 6.49 -10.06 23.15
C ALA A 73 7.48 -8.88 23.14
N THR A 74 8.45 -8.87 24.05
CA THR A 74 9.50 -7.84 24.11
C THR A 74 10.36 -7.83 22.84
N ARG A 75 10.72 -9.00 22.31
CA ARG A 75 11.50 -9.12 21.07
C ARG A 75 10.71 -8.62 19.86
N GLU A 76 9.45 -9.02 19.74
CA GLU A 76 8.58 -8.54 18.66
C GLU A 76 8.34 -7.03 18.74
N LEU A 77 8.20 -6.48 19.94
CA LEU A 77 8.10 -5.04 20.16
C LEU A 77 9.38 -4.33 19.70
N ALA A 78 10.56 -4.86 20.04
CA ALA A 78 11.83 -4.29 19.58
C ALA A 78 11.96 -4.28 18.04
N VAL A 79 11.50 -5.34 17.37
CA VAL A 79 11.44 -5.40 15.90
C VAL A 79 10.52 -4.30 15.34
N LYS A 80 9.32 -4.12 15.91
CA LYS A 80 8.39 -3.07 15.48
C LYS A 80 8.97 -1.67 15.69
N ILE A 81 9.68 -1.43 16.80
CA ILE A 81 10.37 -0.16 17.07
C ILE A 81 11.45 0.09 16.01
N ALA A 82 12.26 -0.91 15.69
CA ALA A 82 13.31 -0.79 14.67
C ALA A 82 12.72 -0.46 13.29
N GLN A 83 11.68 -1.18 12.87
CA GLN A 83 10.97 -0.91 11.61
C GLN A 83 10.39 0.51 11.56
N ALA A 84 9.78 0.97 12.65
CA ALA A 84 9.24 2.32 12.76
C ALA A 84 10.35 3.39 12.67
N ALA A 85 11.51 3.14 13.30
CA ALA A 85 12.67 4.02 13.20
C ALA A 85 13.23 4.07 11.77
N ASP A 86 13.34 2.92 11.10
CA ASP A 86 13.79 2.84 9.70
C ASP A 86 12.86 3.60 8.76
N CYS A 87 11.54 3.48 8.94
CA CYS A 87 10.55 4.25 8.18
C CYS A 87 10.73 5.76 8.39
N ARG A 88 10.88 6.21 9.64
CA ARG A 88 11.11 7.63 9.97
C ARG A 88 12.38 8.14 9.31
N ASP A 89 13.48 7.40 9.42
CA ASP A 89 14.79 7.81 8.92
C ASP A 89 14.85 7.77 7.39
N PHE A 90 14.10 6.87 6.75
CA PHE A 90 13.91 6.86 5.31
C PHE A 90 13.17 8.10 4.82
N VAL A 91 12.05 8.47 5.46
CA VAL A 91 11.27 9.66 5.10
C VAL A 91 12.11 10.92 5.25
N ARG A 92 12.86 11.03 6.36
CA ARG A 92 13.78 12.15 6.58
C ARG A 92 14.85 12.23 5.49
N ARG A 93 15.52 11.13 5.17
CA ARG A 93 16.53 11.08 4.10
C ARG A 93 15.94 11.46 2.74
N LYS A 94 14.71 11.04 2.44
CA LYS A 94 14.03 11.42 1.20
C LYS A 94 13.74 12.92 1.12
N GLN A 95 13.26 13.52 2.22
CA GLN A 95 13.03 14.96 2.28
C GLN A 95 14.33 15.76 2.12
N GLU A 96 15.42 15.31 2.76
CA GLU A 96 16.74 15.94 2.62
C GLU A 96 17.26 15.84 1.17
N GLU A 97 17.11 14.67 0.52
CA GLU A 97 17.47 14.46 -0.88
C GLU A 97 16.66 15.38 -1.82
N ASP A 98 15.35 15.49 -1.61
CA ASP A 98 14.48 16.35 -2.41
C ASP A 98 14.80 17.84 -2.18
N ALA A 99 15.13 18.25 -0.95
CA ALA A 99 15.58 19.60 -0.64
C ALA A 99 16.90 19.93 -1.33
N LEU A 100 17.87 19.01 -1.35
CA LEU A 100 19.12 19.16 -2.09
C LEU A 100 18.87 19.26 -3.60
N ARG A 101 18.00 18.42 -4.16
CA ARG A 101 17.59 18.49 -5.57
C ARG A 101 16.92 19.82 -5.89
N ALA A 102 16.05 20.32 -5.02
CA ALA A 102 15.38 21.61 -5.19
C ALA A 102 16.37 22.79 -5.11
N ALA A 103 17.30 22.76 -4.16
CA ALA A 103 18.36 23.75 -4.02
C ALA A 103 19.29 23.77 -5.25
N GLN A 104 19.68 22.59 -5.75
CA GLN A 104 20.48 22.47 -6.96
C GLN A 104 19.73 22.99 -8.20
N LYS A 105 18.43 22.67 -8.33
CA LYS A 105 17.58 23.24 -9.39
C LYS A 105 17.50 24.76 -9.30
N ARG A 106 17.32 25.32 -8.10
CA ARG A 106 17.33 26.78 -7.87
C ARG A 106 18.67 27.39 -8.27
N LYS A 107 19.79 26.81 -7.83
CA LYS A 107 21.14 27.26 -8.20
C LYS A 107 21.36 27.24 -9.72
N ASN A 108 20.93 26.17 -10.39
CA ASN A 108 21.01 26.05 -11.84
C ASN A 108 20.11 27.08 -12.56
N GLN A 109 18.89 27.32 -12.06
CA GLN A 109 18.02 28.38 -12.60
C GLN A 109 18.63 29.77 -12.40
N THR A 110 19.17 30.07 -11.22
CA THR A 110 19.87 31.33 -10.96
C THR A 110 21.11 31.47 -11.84
N ALA A 111 21.86 30.41 -12.13
CA ALA A 111 22.98 30.43 -13.06
C ALA A 111 22.53 30.69 -14.51
N TRP A 112 21.40 30.13 -14.94
CA TRP A 112 20.79 30.44 -16.24
C TRP A 112 20.32 31.91 -16.33
N VAL A 113 19.69 32.44 -15.27
CA VAL A 113 19.25 33.85 -15.20
C VAL A 113 20.44 34.82 -15.10
N ALA A 114 21.52 34.45 -14.38
CA ALA A 114 22.76 35.24 -14.33
C ALA A 114 23.55 35.21 -15.65
N GLY A 115 23.27 34.23 -16.52
CA GLY A 115 23.80 34.14 -17.89
C GLY A 115 23.23 35.21 -18.84
N SER A 116 22.10 35.84 -18.52
CA SER A 116 21.61 37.05 -19.23
C SER A 116 22.40 38.29 -18.84
N ARG A 117 23.69 38.30 -19.20
CA ARG A 117 24.61 39.42 -18.99
C ARG A 117 24.07 40.67 -19.71
N LEU A 118 23.68 41.69 -18.96
CA LEU A 118 23.44 43.04 -19.47
C LEU A 118 24.78 43.59 -20.04
N ARG A 119 24.72 44.40 -21.10
CA ARG A 119 25.89 45.17 -21.56
C ARG A 119 26.24 46.25 -20.54
N GLY A 120 27.45 46.81 -20.62
CA GLY A 120 27.91 47.94 -19.78
C GLY A 120 26.98 49.16 -19.76
N ASP A 121 26.03 49.23 -20.71
CA ASP A 121 24.99 50.25 -20.81
C ASP A 121 23.65 49.85 -20.12
N GLY A 122 23.65 48.79 -19.32
CA GLY A 122 22.47 48.30 -18.58
C GLY A 122 21.40 47.58 -19.42
N LYS A 123 21.65 47.32 -20.71
CA LYS A 123 20.66 46.69 -21.63
C LYS A 123 20.92 45.19 -21.82
N PRO A 124 19.88 44.33 -21.86
CA PRO A 124 20.03 42.89 -22.09
C PRO A 124 20.62 42.58 -23.47
N LYS A 125 21.49 41.55 -23.55
CA LYS A 125 22.00 41.05 -24.83
C LYS A 125 20.84 40.49 -25.65
N ALA A 126 20.67 41.01 -26.86
CA ALA A 126 19.63 40.55 -27.79
C ALA A 126 19.83 39.06 -28.09
N THR A 127 18.95 38.22 -27.58
CA THR A 127 18.75 36.87 -28.08
C THR A 127 17.58 36.91 -29.07
N TRP A 128 17.66 36.09 -30.11
CA TRP A 128 16.69 35.99 -31.21
C TRP A 128 15.23 35.70 -30.78
N ALA A 129 14.98 35.51 -29.49
CA ALA A 129 13.66 35.22 -28.92
C ALA A 129 12.81 36.47 -28.63
N SER A 130 13.33 37.69 -28.81
CA SER A 130 12.54 38.94 -28.69
C SER A 130 12.10 39.50 -30.05
N CYS A 131 11.83 38.63 -31.03
CA CYS A 131 10.98 39.01 -32.16
C CYS A 131 9.53 38.97 -31.67
N ASP A 132 9.05 40.14 -31.27
CA ASP A 132 7.68 40.43 -30.94
C ASP A 132 6.75 39.90 -32.05
N LYS A 133 6.08 38.76 -31.83
CA LYS A 133 5.15 38.16 -32.81
C LYS A 133 4.06 39.16 -33.22
N ALA A 134 3.74 40.12 -32.35
CA ALA A 134 2.79 41.18 -32.61
C ALA A 134 3.25 42.16 -33.70
N GLU A 135 4.55 42.45 -33.81
CA GLU A 135 5.08 43.35 -34.84
C GLU A 135 5.26 42.67 -36.20
N PHE A 136 5.55 41.36 -36.22
CA PHE A 136 5.61 40.61 -37.49
C PHE A 136 4.23 40.48 -38.16
N ILE A 137 3.17 40.30 -37.38
CA ILE A 137 1.79 40.24 -37.91
C ILE A 137 1.32 41.63 -38.38
N LYS A 138 1.58 42.70 -37.63
CA LYS A 138 1.26 44.08 -38.06
C LYS A 138 1.98 44.47 -39.35
N ARG A 139 3.23 44.02 -39.53
CA ARG A 139 4.02 44.30 -40.75
C ARG A 139 3.62 43.42 -41.93
N ARG A 140 3.04 42.23 -41.69
CA ARG A 140 2.49 41.33 -42.72
C ARG A 140 1.13 41.81 -43.25
N ILE A 141 0.26 42.34 -42.39
CA ILE A 141 -1.08 42.85 -42.79
C ILE A 141 -0.98 44.16 -43.58
N ARG A 142 0.02 45.01 -43.31
CA ARG A 142 0.21 46.26 -44.05
C ARG A 142 0.75 46.07 -45.48
N PHE A 143 1.26 44.87 -45.83
CA PHE A 143 1.79 44.58 -47.18
C PHE A 143 0.76 43.98 -48.15
N THR A 144 -0.41 43.57 -47.69
CA THR A 144 -1.44 42.92 -48.53
C THR A 144 -2.55 43.87 -49.00
N CYS A 145 -2.40 45.19 -48.82
CA CYS A 145 -3.42 46.18 -49.22
C CYS A 145 -2.90 47.27 -50.19
N PHE A 146 -1.79 47.01 -50.90
CA PHE A 146 -1.24 47.93 -51.92
C PHE A 146 -1.10 47.28 -53.31
N HIS A 147 -1.94 46.30 -53.61
CA HIS A 147 -2.12 45.73 -54.96
C HIS A 147 -3.58 45.39 -55.22
N CYS A 148 -4.42 46.44 -55.26
CA CYS A 148 -5.61 46.54 -56.09
C CYS A 148 -5.88 48.03 -56.30
#